data_AF-A0A7C1U801-F1
#
_entry.id   AF-A0A7C1U801-F1
#
_cell.length_a   1.000
_cell.length_b   1.000
_cell.length_c   1.000
_cell.angle_alpha   90.00
_cell.angle_beta   90.00
_cell.angle_gamma   90.00
#
_symmetry.space_group_name_H-M   'P 1'
#
loop_
_entity.id
_entity.type
_entity.pdbx_description
1 polymer ?
#
loop_
_entity_poly.entity_id
_entity_poly.type
_entity_poly.pdbx_seq_one_letter_code
_entity_poly.pdbx_strand_id
1 'polypeptide(L)'
;MNPKQTGTILITCSAGLVDYVHREVQELGYEAGESHKTGLELRGDQHDAMRLNLHLRTAYNVLFLLDKFKCKSPAQLYGNVAELPWEDMVSPDEYVSVVGRVNTNRVNNSMFASLKVKDAVVDRIAGKTGSRPDSGKERDRVVIQLYWKDDFCRLYLNTSGLKLSDRGYRKMPGKAPLRESLAAAIMMATGYDGKEPLVCPMCGSGTLAIEAALMASRRAPGLLRSNYGFMHMKYFDELAWKQMRSEALKKSKQRGGKAGFKPAPIIATDIDVEAVEAARK
;
A
#
# COMPACT_ATOMS: atom_id res chain seq x y z
N MET A 1 -6.87 4.68 19.98
CA MET A 1 -7.16 5.49 18.77
C MET A 1 -8.55 5.14 18.27
N ASN A 2 -9.39 6.10 17.88
CA ASN A 2 -10.76 5.82 17.40
C ASN A 2 -10.71 5.53 15.89
N PRO A 3 -11.30 4.43 15.37
CA PRO A 3 -11.31 4.12 13.92
C PRO A 3 -11.87 5.25 13.04
N LYS A 4 -12.79 6.05 13.59
CA LYS A 4 -13.43 7.20 12.93
C LYS A 4 -12.65 8.51 13.08
N GLN A 5 -11.48 8.48 13.72
CA GLN A 5 -10.64 9.65 13.88
C GLN A 5 -10.03 10.02 12.52
N THR A 6 -10.40 11.21 12.01
CA THR A 6 -9.81 11.75 10.79
C THR A 6 -8.36 12.18 11.04
N GLY A 7 -7.44 11.63 10.27
CA GLY A 7 -6.01 11.95 10.29
C GLY A 7 -5.46 12.27 8.90
N THR A 8 -4.16 12.44 8.82
CA THR A 8 -3.45 12.57 7.54
C THR A 8 -3.14 11.18 6.99
N ILE A 9 -3.54 10.94 5.74
CA ILE A 9 -3.18 9.75 4.97
C ILE A 9 -2.19 10.17 3.89
N LEU A 10 -1.01 9.56 3.88
CA LEU A 10 -0.01 9.72 2.82
C LEU A 10 -0.06 8.50 1.90
N ILE A 11 -0.39 8.73 0.63
CA ILE A 11 -0.33 7.73 -0.42
C ILE A 11 1.00 7.89 -1.14
N THR A 12 1.87 6.91 -1.00
CA THR A 12 3.20 6.93 -1.63
C THR A 12 3.18 6.31 -3.02
N CYS A 13 4.03 6.80 -3.92
CA CYS A 13 4.18 6.27 -5.27
C CYS A 13 5.59 6.52 -5.82
N SER A 14 5.85 6.07 -7.05
CA SER A 14 7.09 6.43 -7.76
C SER A 14 7.05 7.88 -8.22
N ALA A 15 8.21 8.50 -8.38
CA ALA A 15 8.31 9.78 -9.07
C ALA A 15 7.69 9.66 -10.48
N GLY A 16 6.89 10.67 -10.87
CA GLY A 16 6.15 10.68 -12.13
C GLY A 16 4.79 9.99 -12.10
N LEU A 17 4.41 9.31 -11.00
CA LEU A 17 3.09 8.66 -10.87
C LEU A 17 2.07 9.44 -10.03
N VAL A 18 2.47 10.58 -9.47
CA VAL A 18 1.65 11.36 -8.52
C VAL A 18 0.34 11.81 -9.16
N ASP A 19 0.36 12.26 -10.42
CA ASP A 19 -0.84 12.73 -11.12
C ASP A 19 -1.85 11.59 -11.36
N TYR A 20 -1.38 10.37 -11.58
CA TYR A 20 -2.24 9.20 -11.71
C TYR A 20 -2.85 8.81 -10.37
N VAL A 21 -2.07 8.82 -9.28
CA VAL A 21 -2.59 8.60 -7.93
C VAL A 21 -3.65 9.65 -7.59
N HIS A 22 -3.38 10.92 -7.91
CA HIS A 22 -4.32 12.02 -7.71
C HIS A 22 -5.64 11.78 -8.45
N ARG A 23 -5.58 11.38 -9.72
CA ARG A 23 -6.77 11.01 -10.50
C ARG A 23 -7.56 9.87 -9.84
N GLU A 24 -6.89 8.79 -9.42
CA GLU A 24 -7.55 7.66 -8.76
C GLU A 24 -8.23 8.08 -7.44
N VAL A 25 -7.59 8.95 -6.66
CA VAL A 25 -8.13 9.48 -5.40
C VAL A 25 -9.39 10.32 -5.66
N GLN A 26 -9.37 11.18 -6.68
CA GLN A 26 -10.54 11.96 -7.09
C GLN A 26 -11.69 11.08 -7.62
N GLU A 27 -11.37 10.05 -8.42
CA GLU A 27 -12.37 9.08 -8.91
C GLU A 27 -13.04 8.29 -7.77
N LEU A 28 -12.34 8.13 -6.65
CA LEU A 28 -12.90 7.56 -5.42
C LEU A 28 -13.72 8.57 -4.61
N GLY A 29 -13.75 9.85 -5.01
CA GLY A 29 -14.51 10.91 -4.35
C GLY A 29 -13.78 11.58 -3.19
N TYR A 30 -12.46 11.45 -3.12
CA TYR A 30 -11.65 12.13 -2.10
C TYR A 30 -11.09 13.44 -2.63
N GLU A 31 -11.03 14.43 -1.77
CA GLU A 31 -10.28 15.66 -2.02
C GLU A 31 -8.80 15.40 -1.80
N ALA A 32 -8.00 15.67 -2.83
CA ALA A 32 -6.56 15.59 -2.75
C ALA A 32 -6.00 16.78 -1.96
N GLY A 33 -5.08 16.50 -1.04
CA GLY A 33 -4.33 17.51 -0.30
C GLY A 33 -2.98 17.80 -0.96
N GLU A 34 -1.96 18.02 -0.12
CA GLU A 34 -0.62 18.37 -0.59
C GLU A 34 0.02 17.23 -1.38
N SER A 35 0.49 17.52 -2.59
CA SER A 35 1.24 16.59 -3.42
C SER A 35 2.74 16.82 -3.29
N HIS A 36 3.50 15.73 -3.19
CA HIS A 36 4.96 15.71 -3.25
C HIS A 36 5.42 14.89 -4.45
N LYS A 37 6.72 14.99 -4.81
CA LYS A 37 7.29 14.23 -5.94
C LYS A 37 7.01 12.71 -5.90
N THR A 38 6.82 12.13 -4.72
CA THR A 38 6.65 10.67 -4.54
C THR A 38 5.46 10.32 -3.65
N GLY A 39 4.47 11.20 -3.54
CA GLY A 39 3.26 10.90 -2.78
C GLY A 39 2.24 12.02 -2.74
N LEU A 40 1.06 11.69 -2.25
CA LEU A 40 -0.08 12.58 -2.12
C LEU A 40 -0.64 12.45 -0.71
N GLU A 41 -0.78 13.57 0.00
CA GLU A 41 -1.47 13.62 1.29
C GLU A 41 -2.96 13.91 1.08
N LEU A 42 -3.81 13.32 1.93
CA LEU A 42 -5.22 13.65 2.04
C LEU A 42 -5.67 13.51 3.50
N ARG A 43 -6.88 13.98 3.82
CA ARG A 43 -7.50 13.75 5.12
C ARG A 43 -8.54 12.65 5.02
N GLY A 44 -8.50 11.71 5.96
CA GLY A 44 -9.43 10.59 6.01
C GLY A 44 -9.28 9.80 7.30
N ASP A 45 -10.18 8.87 7.52
CA ASP A 45 -10.14 7.95 8.66
C ASP A 45 -9.52 6.58 8.29
N GLN A 46 -9.60 5.60 9.20
CA GLN A 46 -9.07 4.26 8.92
C GLN A 46 -9.88 3.53 7.83
N HIS A 47 -11.17 3.82 7.69
CA HIS A 47 -12.03 3.22 6.67
C HIS A 47 -11.67 3.76 5.29
N ASP A 48 -11.32 5.04 5.20
CA ASP A 48 -10.76 5.63 3.98
C ASP A 48 -9.43 4.98 3.60
N ALA A 49 -8.54 4.78 4.56
CA ALA A 49 -7.29 4.05 4.31
C ALA A 49 -7.55 2.61 3.81
N MET A 50 -8.52 1.88 4.37
CA MET A 50 -8.92 0.56 3.87
C MET A 50 -9.42 0.63 2.43
N ARG A 51 -10.31 1.59 2.12
CA ARG A 51 -10.87 1.78 0.78
C ARG A 51 -9.79 2.14 -0.24
N LEU A 52 -8.85 3.02 0.11
CA LEU A 52 -7.72 3.38 -0.75
C LEU A 52 -6.83 2.15 -1.03
N ASN A 53 -6.52 1.34 -0.02
CA ASN A 53 -5.77 0.09 -0.21
C ASN A 53 -6.45 -0.89 -1.17
N LEU A 54 -7.79 -0.94 -1.14
CA LEU A 54 -8.55 -1.84 -2.01
C LEU A 54 -8.50 -1.41 -3.49
N HIS A 55 -8.52 -0.10 -3.75
CA HIS A 55 -8.81 0.43 -5.09
C HIS A 55 -7.60 0.98 -5.85
N LEU A 56 -6.57 1.50 -5.18
CA LEU A 56 -5.47 2.19 -5.87
C LEU A 56 -4.55 1.24 -6.66
N ARG A 57 -4.33 1.56 -7.94
CA ARG A 57 -3.51 0.82 -8.89
C ARG A 57 -2.10 1.39 -9.03
N THR A 58 -1.92 2.69 -8.85
CA THR A 58 -0.61 3.34 -9.10
C THR A 58 0.19 3.63 -7.83
N ALA A 59 -0.41 3.42 -6.65
CA ALA A 59 0.22 3.60 -5.36
C ALA A 59 1.15 2.44 -4.92
N TYR A 60 2.10 2.74 -4.05
CA TYR A 60 2.96 1.77 -3.35
C TYR A 60 2.46 1.45 -1.95
N ASN A 61 2.17 2.45 -1.12
CA ASN A 61 1.67 2.25 0.24
C ASN A 61 0.71 3.38 0.60
N VAL A 62 -0.33 3.04 1.35
CA VAL A 62 -1.22 3.98 2.05
C VAL A 62 -0.75 4.02 3.50
N LEU A 63 -0.36 5.20 3.97
CA LEU A 63 0.24 5.41 5.28
C LEU A 63 -0.66 6.32 6.10
N PHE A 64 -1.04 5.90 7.30
CA PHE A 64 -1.82 6.74 8.22
C PHE A 64 -0.90 7.37 9.26
N LEU A 65 -0.88 8.70 9.35
CA LEU A 65 0.00 9.42 10.27
C LEU A 65 -0.43 9.17 11.72
N LEU A 66 0.47 8.59 12.51
CA LEU A 66 0.26 8.38 13.94
C LEU A 66 0.69 9.62 14.73
N ASP A 67 1.88 10.15 14.42
CA ASP A 67 2.41 11.32 15.09
C ASP A 67 3.47 12.06 14.26
N LYS A 68 3.65 13.36 14.56
CA LYS A 68 4.68 14.22 13.99
C LYS A 68 5.31 15.04 15.10
N PHE A 69 6.62 14.88 15.27
CA PHE A 69 7.38 15.53 16.35
C PHE A 69 8.74 16.02 15.88
N LYS A 70 9.30 16.98 16.62
CA LYS A 70 10.70 17.39 16.45
C LYS A 70 11.61 16.33 17.08
N CYS A 71 12.70 16.01 16.39
CA CYS A 71 13.65 15.00 16.85
C CYS A 71 15.08 15.41 16.49
N LYS A 72 15.90 15.61 17.52
CA LYS A 72 17.31 15.99 17.40
C LYS A 72 18.27 14.91 17.87
N SER A 73 17.80 13.75 18.30
CA SER A 73 18.69 12.63 18.64
C SER A 73 17.94 11.30 18.62
N PRO A 74 18.64 10.16 18.45
CA PRO A 74 18.03 8.84 18.55
C PRO A 74 17.38 8.56 19.92
N ALA A 75 17.88 9.19 20.99
CA ALA A 75 17.27 9.09 22.31
C ALA A 75 15.91 9.81 22.37
N GLN A 76 15.81 10.99 21.76
CA GLN A 76 14.53 11.69 21.61
C GLN A 76 13.55 10.90 20.73
N LEU A 77 14.06 10.27 19.66
CA LEU A 77 13.24 9.39 18.83
C LEU A 77 12.62 8.27 19.65
N TYR A 78 13.42 7.57 20.46
CA TYR A 78 12.94 6.51 21.34
C TYR A 78 11.88 7.03 22.31
N GLY A 79 12.16 8.13 23.01
CA GLY A 79 11.23 8.73 23.98
C GLY A 79 9.88 9.08 23.37
N ASN A 80 9.88 9.87 22.29
CA ASN A 80 8.65 10.30 21.62
C ASN A 80 7.85 9.11 21.07
N VAL A 81 8.52 8.07 20.56
CA VAL A 81 7.83 6.86 20.09
C VAL A 81 7.22 6.09 21.25
N ALA A 82 7.91 5.98 22.39
CA ALA A 82 7.43 5.26 23.57
C ALA A 82 6.26 5.95 24.31
N GLU A 83 6.03 7.24 24.04
CA GLU A 83 4.88 7.99 24.57
C GLU A 83 3.55 7.55 23.96
N LEU A 84 3.56 7.07 22.71
CA LEU A 84 2.35 6.59 22.04
C LEU A 84 1.79 5.34 22.75
N PRO A 85 0.46 5.21 22.86
CA PRO A 85 -0.19 4.08 23.52
C PRO A 85 -0.22 2.85 22.58
N TRP A 86 0.95 2.27 22.28
CA TRP A 86 1.08 1.11 21.40
C TRP A 86 0.26 -0.09 21.87
N GLU A 87 0.15 -0.27 23.19
CA GLU A 87 -0.65 -1.31 23.83
C GLU A 87 -2.14 -1.25 23.45
N ASP A 88 -2.66 -0.08 23.07
CA ASP A 88 -4.06 0.08 22.65
C ASP A 88 -4.24 -0.18 21.15
N MET A 89 -3.14 -0.18 20.39
CA MET A 89 -3.15 -0.28 18.93
C MET A 89 -2.73 -1.66 18.42
N VAL A 90 -1.78 -2.31 19.10
CA VAL A 90 -1.12 -3.54 18.67
C VAL A 90 -1.24 -4.60 19.77
N SER A 91 -1.64 -5.82 19.41
CA SER A 91 -1.64 -6.95 20.35
C SER A 91 -0.22 -7.40 20.67
N PRO A 92 0.10 -7.83 21.90
CA PRO A 92 1.39 -8.46 22.19
C PRO A 92 1.63 -9.76 21.41
N ASP A 93 0.60 -10.39 20.85
CA ASP A 93 0.74 -11.60 20.02
C ASP A 93 1.06 -11.29 18.53
N GLU A 94 1.13 -10.01 18.18
CA GLU A 94 1.43 -9.58 16.81
C GLU A 94 2.92 -9.53 16.50
N TYR A 95 3.20 -9.52 15.19
CA TYR A 95 4.54 -9.30 14.66
C TYR A 95 4.73 -7.85 14.23
N VAL A 96 5.77 -7.19 14.74
CA VAL A 96 6.06 -5.79 14.47
C VAL A 96 7.30 -5.64 13.58
N SER A 97 7.15 -4.86 12.52
CA SER A 97 8.26 -4.45 11.65
C SER A 97 8.35 -2.93 11.54
N VAL A 98 9.57 -2.43 11.31
CA VAL A 98 9.81 -1.00 11.13
C VAL A 98 10.56 -0.75 9.84
N VAL A 99 10.07 0.21 9.05
CA VAL A 99 10.71 0.69 7.83
C VAL A 99 11.07 2.17 8.01
N GLY A 100 12.35 2.46 8.16
CA GLY A 100 12.86 3.83 8.27
C GLY A 100 13.36 4.39 6.95
N ARG A 101 13.01 5.65 6.68
CA ARG A 101 13.67 6.51 5.71
C ARG A 101 14.21 7.72 6.46
N VAL A 102 15.53 7.87 6.43
CA VAL A 102 16.24 8.88 7.20
C VAL A 102 17.03 9.75 6.23
N ASN A 103 16.82 11.06 6.32
CA ASN A 103 17.55 12.08 5.58
C ASN A 103 17.86 13.23 6.54
N THR A 104 18.87 13.03 7.38
CA THR A 104 19.32 14.01 8.38
C THR A 104 20.79 13.76 8.69
N ASN A 105 21.53 14.82 9.03
CA ASN A 105 22.94 14.70 9.43
C ASN A 105 23.11 14.08 10.83
N ARG A 106 22.01 13.87 11.56
CA ARG A 106 22.03 13.37 12.94
C ARG A 106 22.17 11.86 13.06
N VAL A 107 21.76 11.13 12.03
CA VAL A 107 21.82 9.67 11.98
C VAL A 107 22.19 9.28 10.55
N ASN A 108 23.32 8.61 10.41
CA ASN A 108 23.85 8.17 9.12
C ASN A 108 23.23 6.85 8.62
N ASN A 109 22.50 6.13 9.48
CA ASN A 109 21.98 4.80 9.18
C ASN A 109 20.48 4.67 9.50
N SER A 110 19.67 4.47 8.47
CA SER A 110 18.22 4.27 8.61
C SER A 110 17.85 3.00 9.38
N MET A 111 18.69 1.95 9.32
CA MET A 111 18.48 0.72 10.08
C MET A 111 18.60 0.97 11.58
N PHE A 112 19.53 1.82 12.00
CA PHE A 112 19.70 2.19 13.40
C PHE A 112 18.48 2.95 13.93
N ALA A 113 17.98 3.94 13.18
CA ALA A 113 16.75 4.64 13.56
C ALA A 113 15.54 3.69 13.62
N SER A 114 15.42 2.79 12.64
CA SER A 114 14.35 1.79 12.61
C SER A 114 14.40 0.85 13.80
N LEU A 115 15.60 0.42 14.21
CA LEU A 115 15.81 -0.38 15.41
C LEU A 115 15.35 0.37 16.66
N LYS A 116 15.69 1.65 16.81
CA LYS A 116 15.25 2.46 17.96
C LYS A 116 13.74 2.63 18.05
N VAL A 117 13.05 2.82 16.92
CA VAL A 117 11.58 2.82 16.88
C VAL A 117 11.04 1.45 17.30
N LYS A 118 11.61 0.36 16.76
CA LYS A 118 11.19 -1.00 17.06
C LYS A 118 11.31 -1.29 18.56
N ASP A 119 12.46 -0.96 19.15
CA ASP A 119 12.72 -1.14 20.58
C ASP A 119 11.69 -0.35 21.40
N ALA A 120 11.47 0.93 21.08
CA ALA A 120 10.49 1.77 21.78
C ALA A 120 9.06 1.19 21.74
N VAL A 121 8.63 0.67 20.59
CA VAL A 121 7.30 0.04 20.43
C VAL A 121 7.19 -1.24 21.25
N VAL A 122 8.18 -2.12 21.12
CA VAL A 122 8.20 -3.44 21.77
C VAL A 122 8.30 -3.30 23.29
N ASP A 123 9.18 -2.42 23.77
CA ASP A 123 9.36 -2.14 25.20
C ASP A 123 8.11 -1.51 25.80
N ARG A 124 7.45 -0.59 25.07
CA ARG A 124 6.19 0.01 25.52
C ARG A 124 5.09 -1.03 25.68
N ILE A 125 4.91 -1.91 24.69
CA ILE A 125 3.91 -2.98 24.76
C ILE A 125 4.25 -3.93 25.91
N ALA A 126 5.50 -4.42 25.98
CA ALA A 126 5.93 -5.36 27.02
C ALA A 126 5.79 -4.79 28.43
N GLY A 127 6.16 -3.52 28.64
CA GLY A 127 6.04 -2.85 29.93
C GLY A 127 4.60 -2.64 30.40
N LYS A 128 3.62 -2.61 29.48
CA LYS A 128 2.20 -2.41 29.80
C LYS A 128 1.39 -3.69 29.85
N THR A 129 1.74 -4.70 29.04
CA THR A 129 0.98 -5.95 28.93
C THR A 129 1.66 -7.14 29.61
N GLY A 130 2.96 -7.03 29.93
CA GLY A 130 3.78 -8.14 30.44
C GLY A 130 4.28 -9.10 29.35
N SER A 131 3.85 -8.93 28.10
CA SER A 131 4.17 -9.82 26.97
C SER A 131 4.87 -9.07 25.86
N ARG A 132 5.94 -9.64 25.33
CA ARG A 132 6.77 -9.03 24.29
C ARG A 132 6.34 -9.51 22.90
N PRO A 133 5.91 -8.62 21.99
CA PRO A 133 5.62 -8.99 20.61
C PRO A 133 6.88 -9.42 19.85
N ASP A 134 6.69 -10.36 18.92
CA ASP A 134 7.75 -10.74 18.00
C ASP A 134 8.03 -9.60 17.01
N SER A 135 9.26 -9.54 16.50
CA SER A 135 9.67 -8.44 15.63
C SER A 135 10.77 -8.82 14.64
N GLY A 136 10.74 -8.17 13.47
CA GLY A 136 11.80 -8.33 12.49
C GLY A 136 11.51 -7.62 11.18
N LYS A 137 11.94 -8.22 10.06
CA LYS A 137 11.96 -7.56 8.74
C LYS A 137 10.73 -7.83 7.88
N GLU A 138 9.94 -8.86 8.23
CA GLU A 138 8.78 -9.26 7.44
C GLU A 138 7.67 -8.21 7.54
N ARG A 139 6.99 -7.94 6.42
CA ARG A 139 6.05 -6.80 6.29
C ARG A 139 4.62 -7.25 6.04
N ASP A 140 4.31 -8.46 6.48
CA ASP A 140 3.01 -9.11 6.35
C ASP A 140 2.09 -8.82 7.54
N ARG A 141 2.60 -8.30 8.67
CA ARG A 141 1.78 -7.90 9.82
C ARG A 141 1.82 -6.41 10.11
N VAL A 142 2.05 -6.01 11.35
CA VAL A 142 2.12 -4.59 11.75
C VAL A 142 3.40 -3.98 11.18
N VAL A 143 3.24 -2.94 10.36
CA VAL A 143 4.36 -2.22 9.75
C VAL A 143 4.31 -0.77 10.15
N ILE A 144 5.32 -0.33 10.89
CA ILE A 144 5.50 1.07 11.27
C ILE A 144 6.49 1.70 10.30
N GLN A 145 6.17 2.88 9.79
CA GLN A 145 7.02 3.60 8.86
C GLN A 145 7.50 4.91 9.46
N LEU A 146 8.81 5.05 9.59
CA LEU A 146 9.47 6.25 10.06
C LEU A 146 9.97 7.06 8.87
N TYR A 147 9.61 8.34 8.82
CA TYR A 147 10.26 9.33 7.97
C TYR A 147 10.93 10.39 8.85
N TRP A 148 12.25 10.40 8.87
CA TRP A 148 13.03 11.42 9.58
C TRP A 148 13.74 12.30 8.57
N LYS A 149 13.31 13.55 8.47
CA LYS A 149 13.93 14.55 7.61
C LYS A 149 14.32 15.78 8.44
N ASP A 150 15.56 16.21 8.33
CA ASP A 150 16.10 17.36 9.06
C ASP A 150 15.87 17.20 10.59
N ASP A 151 15.04 18.07 11.16
CA ASP A 151 14.68 18.12 12.58
C ASP A 151 13.31 17.49 12.89
N PHE A 152 12.64 16.91 11.90
CA PHE A 152 11.28 16.42 12.04
C PHE A 152 11.16 14.94 11.72
N CYS A 153 10.46 14.23 12.59
CA CYS A 153 10.02 12.87 12.39
C CYS A 153 8.53 12.85 12.12
N ARG A 154 8.14 12.00 11.18
CA ARG A 154 6.75 11.57 10.99
C ARG A 154 6.72 10.06 11.16
N LEU A 155 5.83 9.60 12.03
CA LEU A 155 5.60 8.19 12.27
C LEU A 155 4.26 7.79 11.70
N TYR A 156 4.25 6.76 10.87
CA TYR A 156 3.05 6.29 10.20
C TYR A 156 2.79 4.83 10.54
N LEU A 157 1.51 4.47 10.59
CA LEU A 157 1.08 3.10 10.36
C LEU A 157 1.03 2.87 8.85
N ASN A 158 1.76 1.87 8.36
CA ASN A 158 1.61 1.42 6.98
C ASN A 158 0.42 0.44 6.90
N THR A 159 -0.73 0.96 6.47
CA THR A 159 -1.97 0.21 6.40
C THR A 159 -1.93 -0.84 5.27
N SER A 160 -1.06 -0.68 4.28
CA SER A 160 -0.89 -1.64 3.18
C SER A 160 -0.11 -2.90 3.59
N GLY A 161 0.84 -2.78 4.52
CA GLY A 161 1.88 -3.80 4.76
C GLY A 161 2.87 -3.86 3.59
N LEU A 162 2.94 -4.99 2.89
CA LEU A 162 3.64 -5.10 1.61
C LEU A 162 3.12 -4.08 0.60
N LYS A 163 3.98 -3.69 -0.36
CA LYS A 163 3.61 -2.67 -1.35
C LYS A 163 2.38 -3.12 -2.14
N LEU A 164 1.49 -2.20 -2.44
CA LEU A 164 0.31 -2.43 -3.26
C LEU A 164 0.67 -2.92 -4.66
N SER A 165 1.81 -2.49 -5.22
CA SER A 165 2.35 -3.01 -6.48
C SER A 165 2.52 -4.53 -6.47
N ASP A 166 2.70 -5.14 -5.31
CA ASP A 166 2.89 -6.59 -5.19
C ASP A 166 1.50 -7.24 -5.16
N ARG A 167 0.83 -7.31 -6.32
CA ARG A 167 -0.58 -7.75 -6.43
C ARG A 167 -0.81 -9.20 -6.03
N GLY A 168 0.24 -10.03 -6.08
CA GLY A 168 0.21 -11.45 -5.73
C GLY A 168 -0.12 -12.39 -6.88
N TYR A 169 -0.40 -11.89 -8.10
CA TYR A 169 -0.64 -12.75 -9.26
C TYR A 169 0.65 -13.28 -9.90
N ARG A 170 1.79 -12.59 -9.72
CA ARG A 170 3.05 -12.96 -10.35
C ARG A 170 3.69 -14.14 -9.61
N LYS A 171 3.52 -15.35 -10.15
CA LYS A 171 4.15 -16.58 -9.60
C LYS A 171 5.56 -16.81 -10.11
N MET A 172 5.81 -16.51 -11.38
CA MET A 172 7.13 -16.66 -12.02
C MET A 172 7.60 -15.29 -12.50
N PRO A 173 8.38 -14.54 -11.69
CA PRO A 173 8.95 -13.29 -12.15
C PRO A 173 9.96 -13.58 -13.26
N GLY A 174 9.78 -12.94 -14.43
CA GLY A 174 10.81 -12.91 -15.46
C GLY A 174 12.07 -12.16 -14.97
N LYS A 175 13.07 -11.98 -15.84
CA LYS A 175 14.37 -11.38 -15.45
C LYS A 175 14.27 -9.94 -14.94
N ALA A 176 13.39 -9.12 -15.53
CA ALA A 176 13.20 -7.72 -15.16
C ALA A 176 11.74 -7.28 -15.37
N PRO A 177 10.79 -7.76 -14.56
CA PRO A 177 9.39 -7.49 -14.80
C PRO A 177 9.06 -6.03 -14.46
N LEU A 178 8.27 -5.40 -15.33
CA LEU A 178 7.70 -4.08 -15.09
C LEU A 178 6.92 -4.10 -13.77
N ARG A 179 7.07 -3.05 -12.94
CA ARG A 179 6.23 -2.92 -11.73
C ARG A 179 4.76 -2.78 -12.13
N GLU A 180 3.89 -3.48 -11.42
CA GLU A 180 2.44 -3.50 -11.65
C GLU A 180 1.83 -2.09 -11.59
N SER A 181 2.29 -1.26 -10.65
CA SER A 181 1.82 0.12 -10.54
C SER A 181 2.24 1.01 -11.70
N LEU A 182 3.41 0.75 -12.29
CA LEU A 182 3.86 1.45 -13.50
C LEU A 182 3.12 0.94 -14.73
N ALA A 183 2.89 -0.38 -14.84
CA ALA A 183 2.07 -0.96 -15.90
C ALA A 183 0.65 -0.37 -15.89
N ALA A 184 0.02 -0.26 -14.72
CA ALA A 184 -1.25 0.42 -14.56
C ALA A 184 -1.17 1.89 -15.02
N ALA A 185 -0.17 2.64 -14.57
CA ALA A 185 -0.03 4.04 -14.98
C ALA A 185 0.12 4.20 -16.51
N ILE A 186 0.86 3.30 -17.18
CA ILE A 186 0.98 3.30 -18.65
C ILE A 186 -0.40 3.11 -19.29
N MET A 187 -1.19 2.14 -18.83
CA MET A 187 -2.54 1.92 -19.37
C MET A 187 -3.50 3.10 -19.10
N MET A 188 -3.35 3.78 -17.96
CA MET A 188 -4.10 5.00 -17.69
C MET A 188 -3.67 6.16 -18.60
N ALA A 189 -2.39 6.23 -18.95
CA ALA A 189 -1.85 7.25 -19.84
C ALA A 189 -2.38 7.12 -21.27
N THR A 190 -2.61 5.89 -21.74
CA THR A 190 -3.21 5.65 -23.06
C THR A 190 -4.71 5.89 -23.10
N GLY A 191 -5.37 6.07 -21.93
CA GLY A 191 -6.82 6.19 -21.84
C GLY A 191 -7.56 4.86 -22.02
N TYR A 192 -6.86 3.73 -21.90
CA TYR A 192 -7.46 2.41 -22.14
C TYR A 192 -8.59 2.11 -21.14
N ASP A 193 -9.78 1.84 -21.66
CA ASP A 193 -10.97 1.52 -20.87
C ASP A 193 -11.54 0.12 -21.16
N GLY A 194 -10.86 -0.66 -22.00
CA GLY A 194 -11.26 -2.01 -22.38
C GLY A 194 -12.25 -2.10 -23.54
N LYS A 195 -12.66 -0.99 -24.16
CA LYS A 195 -13.56 -1.01 -25.34
C LYS A 195 -12.86 -1.41 -26.62
N GLU A 196 -11.58 -1.11 -26.74
CA GLU A 196 -10.78 -1.38 -27.93
C GLU A 196 -9.83 -2.57 -27.71
N PRO A 197 -9.53 -3.35 -28.76
CA PRO A 197 -8.53 -4.41 -28.69
C PRO A 197 -7.16 -3.85 -28.26
N LEU A 198 -6.42 -4.62 -27.47
CA LEU A 198 -5.06 -4.29 -27.07
C LEU A 198 -4.10 -5.39 -27.53
N VAL A 199 -2.98 -5.00 -28.12
CA VAL A 199 -1.90 -5.92 -28.47
C VAL A 199 -0.65 -5.57 -27.68
N CYS A 200 -0.14 -6.53 -26.91
CA CYS A 200 1.14 -6.48 -26.21
C CYS A 200 2.10 -7.44 -26.94
N PRO A 201 2.84 -6.99 -27.96
CA PRO A 201 3.59 -7.88 -28.85
C PRO A 201 4.89 -8.44 -28.24
N MET A 202 5.36 -7.83 -27.14
CA MET A 202 6.53 -8.22 -26.34
C MET A 202 6.14 -8.18 -24.85
N CYS A 203 5.25 -9.10 -24.46
CA CYS A 203 4.55 -9.00 -23.18
C CYS A 203 5.39 -9.42 -21.97
N GLY A 204 6.53 -10.09 -22.19
CA GLY A 204 7.31 -10.72 -21.15
C GLY A 204 6.43 -11.61 -20.27
N SER A 205 6.48 -11.41 -18.95
CA SER A 205 5.62 -12.12 -18.00
C SER A 205 4.16 -11.62 -17.97
N GLY A 206 3.71 -10.87 -18.98
CA GLY A 206 2.31 -10.44 -19.14
C GLY A 206 1.83 -9.28 -18.26
N THR A 207 2.71 -8.62 -17.49
CA THR A 207 2.30 -7.61 -16.48
C THR A 207 1.39 -6.52 -17.07
N LEU A 208 1.75 -5.96 -18.22
CA LEU A 208 0.95 -4.91 -18.88
C LEU A 208 -0.43 -5.42 -19.32
N ALA A 209 -0.48 -6.62 -19.90
CA ALA A 209 -1.73 -7.25 -20.35
C ALA A 209 -2.65 -7.60 -19.16
N ILE A 210 -2.08 -8.05 -18.04
CA ILE A 210 -2.83 -8.36 -16.83
C ILE A 210 -3.44 -7.09 -16.22
N GLU A 211 -2.66 -6.01 -16.07
CA GLU A 211 -3.18 -4.73 -15.56
C GLU A 211 -4.24 -4.14 -16.50
N ALA A 212 -4.06 -4.25 -17.82
CA ALA A 212 -5.09 -3.88 -18.79
C ALA A 212 -6.39 -4.69 -18.61
N ALA A 213 -6.30 -6.01 -18.43
CA ALA A 213 -7.47 -6.85 -18.15
C ALA A 213 -8.18 -6.46 -16.84
N LEU A 214 -7.41 -6.13 -15.79
CA LEU A 214 -7.95 -5.66 -14.52
C LEU A 214 -8.65 -4.30 -14.66
N MET A 215 -8.14 -3.40 -15.51
CA MET A 215 -8.77 -2.11 -15.82
C MET A 215 -10.05 -2.28 -16.65
N ALA A 216 -9.99 -3.07 -17.72
CA ALA A 216 -11.12 -3.33 -18.60
C ALA A 216 -12.30 -3.97 -17.85
N SER A 217 -12.00 -4.88 -16.91
CA SER A 217 -13.00 -5.50 -16.03
C SER A 217 -13.40 -4.64 -14.83
N ARG A 218 -12.82 -3.44 -14.69
CA ARG A 218 -12.92 -2.54 -13.53
C ARG A 218 -12.73 -3.27 -12.18
N ARG A 219 -11.91 -4.31 -12.19
CA ARG A 219 -11.64 -5.12 -11.00
C ARG A 219 -10.68 -4.35 -10.11
N ALA A 220 -11.07 -4.13 -8.85
CA ALA A 220 -10.21 -3.46 -7.87
C ALA A 220 -8.96 -4.32 -7.61
N PRO A 221 -7.74 -3.76 -7.71
CA PRO A 221 -6.50 -4.53 -7.62
C PRO A 221 -6.33 -5.20 -6.25
N GLY A 222 -6.81 -4.55 -5.19
CA GLY A 222 -6.71 -5.07 -3.83
C GLY A 222 -7.55 -6.33 -3.56
N LEU A 223 -8.47 -6.70 -4.46
CA LEU A 223 -9.21 -7.96 -4.36
C LEU A 223 -8.31 -9.19 -4.55
N LEU A 224 -7.17 -9.04 -5.24
CA LEU A 224 -6.21 -10.12 -5.46
C LEU A 224 -5.37 -10.43 -4.21
N ARG A 225 -5.33 -9.51 -3.25
CA ARG A 225 -4.60 -9.67 -2.00
C ARG A 225 -5.53 -10.12 -0.89
N SER A 226 -5.03 -11.00 -0.04
CA SER A 226 -5.71 -11.50 1.17
C SER A 226 -5.31 -10.75 2.44
N ASN A 227 -4.14 -10.12 2.47
CA ASN A 227 -3.52 -9.59 3.68
C ASN A 227 -3.05 -8.13 3.52
N TYR A 228 -3.21 -7.35 4.59
CA TYR A 228 -2.89 -5.92 4.69
C TYR A 228 -2.43 -5.57 6.12
N GLY A 229 -1.57 -4.56 6.26
CA GLY A 229 -1.04 -4.15 7.55
C GLY A 229 -2.12 -3.68 8.54
N PHE A 230 -3.19 -3.05 8.06
CA PHE A 230 -4.29 -2.61 8.94
C PHE A 230 -5.07 -3.77 9.59
N MET A 231 -5.00 -5.00 9.05
CA MET A 231 -5.75 -6.15 9.57
C MET A 231 -5.22 -6.65 10.92
N HIS A 232 -3.98 -6.29 11.25
CA HIS A 232 -3.26 -6.72 12.46
C HIS A 232 -3.32 -5.66 13.57
N MET A 233 -4.15 -4.63 13.39
CA MET A 233 -4.37 -3.60 14.39
C MET A 233 -5.59 -3.97 15.24
N LYS A 234 -5.57 -3.66 16.54
CA LYS A 234 -6.68 -3.96 17.47
C LYS A 234 -8.02 -3.34 17.06
N TYR A 235 -7.97 -2.25 16.31
CA TYR A 235 -9.14 -1.49 15.86
C TYR A 235 -9.58 -1.85 14.44
N PHE A 236 -9.12 -2.97 13.88
CA PHE A 236 -9.54 -3.43 12.56
C PHE A 236 -11.03 -3.78 12.53
N ASP A 237 -11.80 -3.05 11.73
CA ASP A 237 -13.22 -3.35 11.48
C ASP A 237 -13.36 -4.42 10.39
N GLU A 238 -13.33 -5.68 10.80
CA GLU A 238 -13.42 -6.83 9.90
C GLU A 238 -14.75 -6.86 9.12
N LEU A 239 -15.85 -6.44 9.75
CA LEU A 239 -17.18 -6.44 9.14
C LEU A 239 -17.26 -5.40 8.01
N ALA A 240 -16.83 -4.17 8.28
CA ALA A 240 -16.76 -3.12 7.26
C ALA A 240 -15.85 -3.54 6.10
N TRP A 241 -14.70 -4.16 6.39
CA TRP A 241 -13.79 -4.62 5.36
C TRP A 241 -14.38 -5.74 4.48
N LYS A 242 -15.04 -6.74 5.09
CA LYS A 242 -15.76 -7.79 4.35
C LYS A 242 -16.83 -7.19 3.44
N GLN A 243 -17.57 -6.19 3.93
CA GLN A 243 -18.56 -5.47 3.14
C GLN A 243 -17.93 -4.74 1.95
N MET A 244 -16.87 -3.95 2.16
CA MET A 244 -16.16 -3.23 1.08
C MET A 244 -15.66 -4.18 -0.01
N ARG A 245 -15.07 -5.32 0.36
CA ARG A 245 -14.61 -6.33 -0.59
C ARG A 245 -15.77 -6.96 -1.37
N SER A 246 -16.88 -7.26 -0.69
CA SER A 246 -18.09 -7.81 -1.32
C SER A 246 -18.67 -6.83 -2.36
N GLU A 247 -18.76 -5.56 -2.02
CA GLU A 247 -19.24 -4.50 -2.93
C GLU A 247 -18.31 -4.33 -4.14
N ALA A 248 -17.00 -4.29 -3.93
CA ALA A 248 -16.02 -4.22 -5.01
C ALA A 248 -16.11 -5.44 -5.94
N LEU A 249 -16.34 -6.65 -5.39
CA LEU A 249 -16.53 -7.86 -6.18
C LEU A 249 -17.84 -7.82 -6.98
N LYS A 250 -18.95 -7.36 -6.38
CA LYS A 250 -20.24 -7.21 -7.06
C LYS A 250 -20.13 -6.23 -8.25
N LYS A 251 -19.49 -5.07 -8.05
CA LYS A 251 -19.25 -4.09 -9.12
C LYS A 251 -18.43 -4.67 -10.27
N SER A 252 -17.41 -5.49 -9.97
CA SER A 252 -16.61 -6.18 -10.98
C SER A 252 -17.43 -7.23 -11.75
N LYS A 253 -18.27 -8.04 -11.07
CA LYS A 253 -19.10 -9.08 -11.69
C LYS A 253 -20.25 -8.54 -12.53
N GLN A 254 -20.88 -7.44 -12.11
CA GLN A 254 -21.98 -6.82 -12.85
C GLN A 254 -21.53 -6.44 -14.27
N ARG A 255 -20.29 -5.97 -14.45
CA ARG A 255 -19.75 -5.65 -15.78
C ARG A 255 -19.06 -6.85 -16.46
N GLY A 256 -18.36 -7.71 -15.72
CA GLY A 256 -17.60 -8.81 -16.31
C GLY A 256 -18.35 -10.14 -16.51
N GLY A 257 -19.59 -10.27 -16.02
CA GLY A 257 -20.23 -11.58 -15.90
C GLY A 257 -21.62 -11.75 -16.53
N LYS A 258 -22.52 -10.76 -16.43
CA LYS A 258 -23.90 -10.89 -16.95
C LYS A 258 -24.58 -9.57 -17.35
N ALA A 259 -23.91 -8.41 -17.35
CA ALA A 259 -24.51 -7.16 -17.83
C ALA A 259 -23.60 -6.37 -18.78
N GLY A 260 -24.09 -6.17 -20.01
CA GLY A 260 -23.83 -5.03 -20.90
C GLY A 260 -22.43 -4.84 -21.53
N PHE A 261 -21.34 -5.16 -20.86
CA PHE A 261 -19.99 -4.80 -21.32
C PHE A 261 -19.03 -5.98 -21.34
N LYS A 262 -18.73 -6.49 -22.54
CA LYS A 262 -17.67 -7.49 -22.75
C LYS A 262 -16.39 -6.75 -23.17
N PRO A 263 -15.30 -6.82 -22.37
CA PRO A 263 -14.01 -6.26 -22.78
C PRO A 263 -13.58 -6.76 -24.16
N ALA A 264 -13.02 -5.87 -24.96
CA ALA A 264 -12.36 -6.23 -26.20
C ALA A 264 -11.16 -7.16 -25.94
N PRO A 265 -10.75 -7.97 -26.93
CA PRO A 265 -9.67 -8.93 -26.74
C PRO A 265 -8.34 -8.23 -26.42
N ILE A 266 -7.59 -8.84 -25.51
CA ILE A 266 -6.20 -8.49 -25.20
C ILE A 266 -5.33 -9.63 -25.72
N ILE A 267 -4.46 -9.32 -26.68
CA ILE A 267 -3.51 -10.27 -27.27
C ILE A 267 -2.14 -9.98 -26.68
N ALA A 268 -1.55 -10.96 -26.00
CA ALA A 268 -0.21 -10.87 -25.43
C ALA A 268 0.67 -11.94 -26.06
N THR A 269 1.72 -11.51 -26.76
CA THR A 269 2.71 -12.38 -27.39
C THR A 269 4.11 -12.03 -26.91
N ASP A 270 5.00 -13.01 -26.94
CA ASP A 270 6.44 -12.79 -26.76
C ASP A 270 7.18 -13.82 -27.61
N ILE A 271 8.43 -13.51 -27.98
CA ILE A 271 9.30 -14.46 -28.67
C ILE A 271 9.81 -15.54 -27.70
N ASP A 272 9.88 -15.21 -26.41
CA ASP A 272 10.32 -16.13 -25.35
C ASP A 272 9.15 -16.98 -24.84
N VAL A 273 9.22 -18.29 -25.10
CA VAL A 273 8.19 -19.25 -24.69
C VAL A 273 8.04 -19.31 -23.16
N GLU A 274 9.13 -19.20 -22.41
CA GLU A 274 9.08 -19.22 -20.94
C GLU A 274 8.34 -17.99 -20.40
N ALA A 275 8.51 -16.84 -21.07
CA ALA A 275 7.81 -15.60 -20.72
C ALA A 275 6.30 -15.72 -20.98
N VAL A 276 5.90 -16.31 -22.12
CA VAL A 276 4.48 -16.59 -22.43
C VAL A 276 3.88 -17.58 -21.44
N GLU A 277 4.61 -18.62 -21.04
CA GLU A 277 4.16 -19.53 -20.00
C GLU A 277 4.01 -18.83 -18.64
N ALA A 278 4.94 -17.95 -18.28
CA ALA A 278 4.84 -17.13 -17.08
C ALA A 278 3.63 -16.20 -17.10
N ALA A 279 3.29 -15.62 -18.25
CA ALA A 279 2.10 -14.78 -18.41
C ALA A 279 0.78 -15.55 -18.25
N ARG A 280 0.77 -16.86 -18.52
CA ARG A 280 -0.43 -17.73 -18.41
C ARG A 280 -0.71 -18.22 -16.99
N LYS A 281 0.29 -18.32 -16.12
CA LYS A 281 0.18 -18.91 -14.77
C LYS A 281 -0.21 -17.91 -13.67
#